data_AF-A0A925P9Y8-F1
#
_entry.id   AF-A0A925P9Y8-F1
#
_cell.length_a   1.000
_cell.length_b   1.000
_cell.length_c   1.000
_cell.angle_alpha   90.00
_cell.angle_beta   90.00
_cell.angle_gamma   90.00
#
_symmetry.space_group_name_H-M   'P 1'
#
loop_
_entity.id
_entity.type
_entity.pdbx_description
1 polymer ?
#
loop_
_entity_poly.entity_id
_entity_poly.type
_entity_poly.pdbx_seq_one_letter_code
_entity_poly.pdbx_strand_id
1 'polypeptide(L)'
;MTVSALYFTASRAAEQALPPASRALLVRHDELQRAWSLTGWLTSPPPAELQAARLACAQDPLVEATFTLRAFGNTAASVEWEKTRAAA
;
A
#
# COMPACT_ATOMS: atom_id res chain seq x y z
N MET A 1 16.48 14.10 -3.40
CA MET A 1 15.50 13.00 -3.54
C MET A 1 15.69 12.08 -2.35
N THR A 2 14.63 11.77 -1.59
CA THR A 2 14.68 10.85 -0.44
C THR A 2 14.51 9.39 -0.87
N VAL A 3 14.83 8.43 -0.01
CA VAL A 3 14.67 7.00 -0.31
C VAL A 3 13.19 6.66 -0.37
N SER A 4 12.37 7.22 0.53
CA SER A 4 10.92 7.08 0.47
C SER A 4 10.34 7.57 -0.86
N ALA A 5 10.80 8.73 -1.37
CA ALA A 5 10.37 9.27 -2.65
C ALA A 5 10.72 8.36 -3.84
N LEU A 6 11.87 7.67 -3.79
CA LEU A 6 12.25 6.70 -4.81
C LEU A 6 11.28 5.51 -4.85
N TYR A 7 10.96 4.92 -3.70
CA TYR A 7 10.02 3.79 -3.63
C TYR A 7 8.60 4.19 -4.04
N PHE A 8 8.10 5.35 -3.63
CA PHE A 8 6.78 5.81 -4.06
C PHE A 8 6.72 6.17 -5.55
N THR A 9 7.83 6.64 -6.12
CA THR A 9 7.90 6.84 -7.58
C THR A 9 7.85 5.51 -8.32
N ALA A 10 8.62 4.51 -7.85
CA ALA A 10 8.60 3.16 -8.40
C ALA A 10 7.23 2.49 -8.26
N SER A 11 6.56 2.63 -7.11
CA SER A 11 5.23 2.03 -6.90
C SER A 11 4.20 2.64 -7.85
N ARG A 12 4.20 3.96 -8.05
CA ARG A 12 3.30 4.61 -9.03
C ARG A 12 3.56 4.15 -10.46
N ALA A 13 4.82 3.99 -10.85
CA ALA A 13 5.17 3.47 -12.16
C ALA A 13 4.69 2.01 -12.33
N ALA A 14 4.86 1.17 -11.31
CA ALA A 14 4.35 -0.20 -11.31
C ALA A 14 2.83 -0.24 -11.44
N GLU A 15 2.10 0.58 -10.67
CA GLU A 15 0.64 0.69 -10.73
C GLU A 15 0.12 1.06 -12.12
N GLN A 16 0.81 1.98 -12.81
CA GLN A 16 0.45 2.40 -14.16
C GLN A 16 0.72 1.33 -15.22
N ALA A 17 1.67 0.42 -14.96
CA ALA A 17 2.01 -0.68 -15.83
C ALA A 17 1.16 -1.95 -15.59
N LEU A 18 0.31 -1.97 -14.55
CA LEU A 18 -0.51 -3.13 -14.24
C LEU A 18 -1.52 -3.43 -15.36
N PRO A 19 -1.72 -4.72 -15.71
CA PRO A 19 -2.85 -5.14 -16.52
C PRO A 19 -4.18 -4.71 -15.88
N PRO A 20 -5.24 -4.46 -16.68
CA PRO A 20 -6.52 -3.99 -16.16
C PRO A 20 -7.11 -4.86 -15.04
N ALA A 21 -6.98 -6.19 -15.13
CA ALA A 21 -7.47 -7.12 -14.11
C ALA A 21 -6.75 -6.95 -12.77
N SER A 22 -5.41 -6.95 -12.78
CA SER A 22 -4.55 -6.71 -11.61
C SER A 22 -4.81 -5.33 -11.01
N ARG A 23 -4.96 -4.30 -11.85
CA ARG A 23 -5.27 -2.94 -11.39
C ARG A 23 -6.63 -2.87 -10.69
N ALA A 24 -7.64 -3.60 -11.16
CA ALA A 24 -8.95 -3.65 -10.52
C ALA A 24 -8.88 -4.26 -9.10
N LEU A 25 -8.04 -5.28 -8.88
CA LEU A 25 -7.80 -5.86 -7.55
C LEU A 25 -7.23 -4.81 -6.59
N LEU A 26 -6.19 -4.09 -7.04
CA LEU A 26 -5.54 -3.04 -6.25
C LEU A 26 -6.52 -1.91 -5.90
N VAL A 27 -7.31 -1.43 -6.87
CA VAL A 27 -8.30 -0.37 -6.64
C VAL A 27 -9.36 -0.82 -5.63
N ARG A 28 -9.90 -2.04 -5.79
CA ARG A 28 -10.90 -2.58 -4.87
C ARG A 28 -10.36 -2.72 -3.45
N HIS A 29 -9.10 -3.18 -3.30
CA HIS A 29 -8.44 -3.22 -2.01
C HIS A 29 -8.31 -1.83 -1.39
N ASP A 30 -7.81 -0.84 -2.14
CA ASP A 30 -7.59 0.51 -1.64
C ASP A 30 -8.90 1.20 -1.23
N GLU A 31 -10.00 0.98 -1.96
CA GLU A 31 -11.35 1.44 -1.59
C GLU A 31 -11.81 0.85 -0.26
N LEU A 32 -11.71 -0.48 -0.10
CA LEU A 32 -12.12 -1.18 1.12
C LEU A 32 -11.24 -0.79 2.32
N GLN A 33 -9.93 -0.69 2.11
CA GLN A 33 -8.97 -0.28 3.12
C GLN A 33 -9.23 1.15 3.57
N ARG A 34 -9.55 2.07 2.63
CA ARG A 34 -9.94 3.44 2.95
C ARG A 34 -11.23 3.48 3.74
N ALA A 35 -12.28 2.79 3.29
CA ALA A 35 -13.56 2.73 3.99
C ALA A 35 -13.39 2.24 5.44
N TRP A 36 -12.58 1.20 5.65
CA TRP A 36 -12.28 0.69 6.98
C TRP A 36 -11.43 1.67 7.82
N SER A 37 -10.45 2.35 7.23
CA SER A 37 -9.68 3.38 7.96
C SER A 37 -10.54 4.55 8.44
N LEU A 38 -11.57 4.92 7.66
CA LEU A 38 -12.52 5.97 8.00
C LEU A 38 -13.45 5.59 9.15
N THR A 39 -13.60 4.29 9.45
CA THR A 39 -14.29 3.88 10.68
C THR A 39 -13.42 4.07 11.91
N GLY A 40 -12.14 4.45 11.79
CA GLY A 40 -11.21 4.44 12.91
C GLY A 40 -10.83 3.03 13.34
N TRP A 41 -10.86 2.06 12.40
CA TRP A 41 -10.42 0.68 12.64
C TRP A 41 -11.25 -0.04 13.72
N LEU A 42 -12.51 0.41 13.91
CA LEU A 42 -13.38 -0.04 15.00
C LEU A 42 -13.71 -1.53 14.97
N THR A 43 -13.60 -2.17 13.81
CA THR A 43 -13.82 -3.61 13.65
C THR A 43 -12.50 -4.35 13.56
N SER A 44 -12.24 -5.22 14.53
CA SER A 44 -11.13 -6.17 14.55
C SER A 44 -11.68 -7.60 14.77
N PRO A 45 -11.40 -8.56 13.87
CA PRO A 45 -10.55 -8.43 12.67
C PRO A 45 -11.18 -7.51 11.59
N PRO A 46 -10.41 -7.11 10.56
CA PRO A 46 -10.93 -6.31 9.44
C PRO A 46 -12.16 -6.98 8.80
N PRO A 47 -13.07 -6.22 8.15
CA PRO A 47 -14.23 -6.79 7.47
C PRO A 47 -13.87 -7.91 6.49
N ALA A 48 -14.73 -8.92 6.37
CA ALA A 48 -14.47 -10.10 5.54
C ALA A 48 -14.15 -9.74 4.07
N GLU A 49 -14.82 -8.74 3.51
CA GLU A 49 -14.54 -8.25 2.15
C GLU A 49 -13.11 -7.72 1.99
N LEU A 50 -12.60 -6.98 2.99
CA LEU A 50 -11.24 -6.46 2.97
C LEU A 50 -10.23 -7.61 3.12
N GLN A 51 -10.53 -8.60 3.95
CA GLN A 51 -9.68 -9.80 4.07
C GLN A 51 -9.61 -10.58 2.74
N ALA A 52 -10.74 -10.77 2.07
CA ALA A 52 -10.79 -11.42 0.76
C ALA A 52 -10.04 -10.62 -0.32
N ALA A 53 -10.18 -9.30 -0.33
CA ALA A 53 -9.44 -8.43 -1.26
C ALA A 53 -7.92 -8.49 -1.03
N ARG A 54 -7.47 -8.54 0.23
CA ARG A 54 -6.05 -8.73 0.57
C ARG A 54 -5.52 -10.07 0.06
N LEU A 55 -6.27 -11.15 0.24
CA LEU A 55 -5.88 -12.46 -0.28
C LEU A 55 -5.79 -12.46 -1.81
N ALA A 56 -6.77 -11.88 -2.50
CA ALA A 56 -6.75 -11.77 -3.96
C ALA A 56 -5.54 -10.97 -4.46
N CYS A 57 -5.19 -9.88 -3.78
CA CYS A 57 -3.99 -9.10 -4.10
C CYS A 57 -2.69 -9.88 -3.87
N ALA A 58 -2.61 -10.69 -2.80
CA ALA A 58 -1.44 -11.52 -2.51
C ALA A 58 -1.27 -12.70 -3.48
N GLN A 59 -2.33 -13.09 -4.19
CA GLN A 59 -2.28 -14.14 -5.21
C GLN A 59 -1.90 -13.59 -6.60
N ASP A 60 -1.93 -12.28 -6.80
CA ASP A 60 -1.47 -11.62 -8.03
C ASP A 60 -0.04 -11.09 -7.81
N PRO A 61 1.00 -11.68 -8.43
CA PRO A 61 2.39 -11.32 -8.15
C PRO A 61 2.75 -9.89 -8.56
N LEU A 62 2.04 -9.30 -9.53
CA LEU A 62 2.29 -7.91 -9.96
C LEU A 62 1.70 -6.92 -8.95
N VAL A 63 0.52 -7.24 -8.43
CA VAL A 63 -0.11 -6.46 -7.36
C VAL A 63 0.70 -6.60 -6.06
N GLU A 64 1.14 -7.81 -5.73
CA GLU A 64 2.00 -8.06 -4.56
C GLU A 64 3.29 -7.25 -4.64
N ALA A 65 4.02 -7.30 -5.76
CA ALA A 65 5.24 -6.51 -5.96
C ALA A 65 4.99 -4.99 -5.79
N THR A 66 3.84 -4.52 -6.27
CA THR A 66 3.42 -3.12 -6.09
C THR A 66 3.19 -2.77 -4.62
N PHE A 67 2.54 -3.65 -3.85
CA PHE A 67 2.38 -3.47 -2.40
C PHE A 67 3.72 -3.51 -1.66
N THR A 68 4.65 -4.37 -2.06
CA THR A 68 6.00 -4.41 -1.48
C THR A 68 6.73 -3.06 -1.65
N LEU A 69 6.64 -2.45 -2.84
CA LEU A 69 7.22 -1.12 -3.07
C LEU A 69 6.59 -0.06 -2.17
N ARG A 70 5.26 -0.08 -2.01
CA ARG A 70 4.55 0.83 -1.09
C ARG A 70 5.01 0.62 0.36
N ALA A 71 5.16 -0.62 0.79
CA ALA A 71 5.63 -0.96 2.13
C ALA A 71 7.06 -0.44 2.39
N PHE A 72 7.99 -0.65 1.45
CA PHE A 72 9.34 -0.09 1.55
C PHE A 72 9.36 1.44 1.56
N GLY A 73 8.50 2.09 0.78
CA GLY A 73 8.31 3.54 0.84
C GLY A 73 7.87 4.03 2.21
N ASN A 74 6.89 3.36 2.82
CA ASN A 74 6.42 3.68 4.18
C ASN A 74 7.53 3.47 5.23
N THR A 75 8.24 2.34 5.19
CA THR A 75 9.36 2.07 6.11
C THR A 75 10.46 3.13 5.98
N ALA A 76 10.84 3.48 4.75
CA ALA A 76 11.84 4.51 4.51
C ALA A 76 11.39 5.89 5.02
N ALA A 77 10.11 6.24 4.82
CA ALA A 77 9.54 7.50 5.30
C ALA A 77 9.57 7.59 6.83
N SER A 78 9.24 6.51 7.53
CA SER A 78 9.34 6.45 9.00
C SER A 78 10.77 6.70 9.48
N VAL A 79 11.76 6.04 8.87
CA VAL A 79 13.19 6.21 9.22
C VAL A 79 13.67 7.63 8.95
N GLU A 80 13.26 8.22 7.82
CA GLU A 80 13.59 9.61 7.46
C GLU A 80 12.98 10.62 8.43
N TRP A 81 11.73 10.40 8.86
CA TRP A 81 11.07 11.22 9.87
C TRP A 81 11.78 11.14 11.22
N GLU A 82 12.12 9.94 11.69
CA GLU A 82 12.85 9.75 12.95
C GLU A 82 14.20 10.47 12.95
N LYS A 83 14.95 10.37 11.86
CA LYS A 83 16.24 11.08 11.68
C LYS A 83 16.06 12.60 11.72
N THR A 84 15.03 13.10 11.05
CA THR A 84 14.74 14.54 11.01
C THR A 84 14.36 15.05 12.39
N ARG A 85 13.50 14.32 13.11
CA ARG A 85 13.08 14.66 14.48
C ARG A 85 14.25 14.61 15.47
N ALA A 86 15.18 13.66 15.33
CA ALA A 86 16.34 13.56 16.21
C ALA A 86 17.40 14.66 15.97
N ALA A 87 17.35 15.34 14.83
CA ALA A 87 18.25 16.42 14.45
C ALA A 87 17.69 17.83 14.71
N ALA A 88 16.44 17.93 15.19
CA ALA A 88 15.73 19.18 15.50
C ALA A 88 15.69 19.41 17.02
#